data_AF-A0A7X6V9F1-F1
#
_entry.id   AF-A0A7X6V9F1-F1
#
_cell.length_a   1.000
_cell.length_b   1.000
_cell.length_c   1.000
_cell.angle_alpha   90.00
_cell.angle_beta   90.00
_cell.angle_gamma   90.00
#
_symmetry.space_group_name_H-M   'P 1'
#
loop_
_entity.id
_entity.type
_entity.pdbx_description
1 polymer ?
#
loop_
_entity_poly.entity_id
_entity_poly.type
_entity_poly.pdbx_seq_one_letter_code
_entity_poly.pdbx_strand_id
1 'polypeptide(L)'
;MKKDLDLLRKRLCEINTTRYCGTIREKTDRCVEWCETMGDDGLWQDVNHTCYNLMDWQAADHLSRLLFMSMVWSDDTSELCGDNALLRLITRGLDAWYDLSPQNPNWWWMEIGIQQKLAGILLYVSRFCDSSYVERAIPAFVAHEPATRYTGQNLVWVAMIAVSHGVLVEDRELISHGLNLVHRELRIMARSEGLQPDTSFFQHGLLLYSGGYGQSFASLVAQALWIASGTGFEQPDQVEKIELLSRFILDGSRWMIRGSTFDYSAVGREISRAGHSAVNLFHGAAYLAKIDNKRRAELLELADSPKTKSMPLKGNRMFWCADYMTHHRAGYSITVRVPSTRLINVDFACCGGEGRVCHHMAEGATFIYCDG
;
A
#
# COMPACT_ATOMS: atom_id res chain seq x y z
N MET A 1 -8.46 2.47 26.95
CA MET A 1 -8.81 1.10 26.52
C MET A 1 -9.73 1.10 25.31
N LYS A 2 -11.04 1.37 25.42
CA LYS A 2 -11.94 1.55 24.25
C LYS A 2 -11.51 2.72 23.35
N LYS A 3 -11.03 3.80 23.97
CA LYS A 3 -10.47 4.98 23.30
C LYS A 3 -9.38 4.65 22.27
N ASP A 4 -8.51 3.67 22.56
CA ASP A 4 -7.40 3.29 21.68
C ASP A 4 -7.92 2.54 20.45
N LEU A 5 -8.85 1.61 20.64
CA LEU A 5 -9.49 0.88 19.54
C LEU A 5 -10.27 1.82 18.62
N ASP A 6 -11.03 2.76 19.19
CA ASP A 6 -11.75 3.78 18.42
C ASP A 6 -10.78 4.68 17.63
N LEU A 7 -9.64 5.04 18.23
CA LEU A 7 -8.61 5.82 17.55
C LEU A 7 -7.95 5.03 16.41
N LEU A 8 -7.61 3.76 16.62
CA LEU A 8 -7.06 2.89 15.57
C LEU A 8 -8.05 2.74 14.41
N ARG A 9 -9.33 2.45 14.70
CA ARG A 9 -10.38 2.37 13.68
C ARG A 9 -10.46 3.67 12.87
N LYS A 10 -10.54 4.82 13.55
CA LYS A 10 -10.57 6.14 12.89
C LYS A 10 -9.37 6.34 11.97
N ARG A 11 -8.16 6.04 12.45
CA ARG A 11 -6.92 6.20 11.68
C ARG A 11 -6.84 5.24 10.49
N LEU A 12 -7.33 4.00 10.61
CA LEU A 12 -7.44 3.05 9.50
C LEU A 12 -8.43 3.54 8.44
N CYS A 13 -9.58 4.09 8.84
CA CYS A 13 -10.52 4.75 7.92
C CYS A 13 -9.86 5.96 7.21
N GLU A 14 -9.11 6.80 7.93
CA GLU A 14 -8.38 7.93 7.34
C GLU A 14 -7.40 7.47 6.25
N ILE A 15 -6.69 6.36 6.47
CA ILE A 15 -5.79 5.75 5.47
C ILE A 15 -6.53 5.32 4.21
N ASN A 16 -7.75 4.78 4.34
CA ASN A 16 -8.55 4.41 3.17
C ASN A 16 -9.07 5.64 2.42
N THR A 17 -9.44 6.70 3.14
CA THR A 17 -9.98 7.94 2.58
C THR A 17 -8.97 8.69 1.72
N THR A 18 -7.72 8.78 2.17
CA THR A 18 -6.65 9.51 1.46
C THR A 18 -6.26 8.91 0.11
N ARG A 19 -6.67 7.68 -0.19
CA ARG A 19 -6.40 7.01 -1.48
C ARG A 19 -7.26 7.52 -2.63
N TYR A 20 -8.37 8.21 -2.35
CA TYR A 20 -9.31 8.65 -3.37
C TYR A 20 -9.28 10.17 -3.53
N CYS A 21 -8.88 10.60 -4.71
CA CYS A 21 -8.87 12.00 -5.12
C CYS A 21 -10.28 12.51 -5.47
N GLY A 22 -10.41 13.82 -5.63
CA GLY A 22 -11.67 14.50 -5.97
C GLY A 22 -12.33 15.18 -4.78
N THR A 23 -13.17 16.16 -5.08
CA THR A 23 -14.05 16.82 -4.12
C THR A 23 -15.10 15.86 -3.58
N ILE A 24 -15.66 16.14 -2.41
CA ILE A 24 -16.73 15.28 -1.86
C ILE A 24 -17.93 15.19 -2.81
N ARG A 25 -18.27 16.28 -3.51
CA ARG A 25 -19.35 16.30 -4.51
C ARG A 25 -19.09 15.30 -5.66
N GLU A 26 -17.91 15.36 -6.28
CA GLU A 26 -17.55 14.41 -7.35
C GLU A 26 -17.58 12.95 -6.85
N LYS A 27 -17.22 12.74 -5.57
CA LYS A 27 -17.29 11.42 -4.96
C LYS A 27 -18.73 10.96 -4.76
N THR A 28 -19.60 11.84 -4.27
CA THR A 28 -21.02 11.58 -4.09
C THR A 28 -21.70 11.29 -5.42
N ASP A 29 -21.45 12.09 -6.47
CA ASP A 29 -22.02 11.88 -7.81
C ASP A 29 -21.69 10.49 -8.36
N ARG A 30 -20.43 10.06 -8.23
CA ARG A 30 -20.01 8.70 -8.62
C ARG A 30 -20.65 7.60 -7.76
N CYS A 31 -20.84 7.86 -6.47
CA CYS A 31 -21.53 6.93 -5.58
C CYS A 31 -22.99 6.72 -6.02
N VAL A 32 -23.68 7.81 -6.39
CA VAL A 32 -25.07 7.77 -6.88
C VAL A 32 -25.17 6.96 -8.17
N GLU A 33 -24.26 7.16 -9.12
CA GLU A 33 -24.22 6.36 -10.37
C GLU A 33 -24.13 4.85 -10.08
N TRP A 34 -23.29 4.44 -9.12
CA TRP A 34 -23.19 3.04 -8.73
C TRP A 34 -24.41 2.53 -7.95
N CYS A 35 -25.10 3.40 -7.20
CA CYS A 35 -26.38 3.05 -6.59
C CYS A 35 -27.46 2.77 -7.64
N GLU A 36 -27.53 3.58 -8.69
CA GLU A 36 -28.53 3.46 -9.77
C GLU A 36 -28.29 2.26 -10.69
N THR A 37 -27.03 1.84 -10.83
CA THR A 37 -26.62 0.76 -11.74
C THR A 37 -26.44 -0.60 -11.06
N MET A 38 -26.54 -0.69 -9.73
CA MET A 38 -26.52 -1.96 -9.01
C MET A 38 -27.82 -2.73 -9.25
N GLY A 39 -27.71 -4.00 -9.64
CA GLY A 39 -28.85 -4.89 -9.81
C GLY A 39 -29.54 -5.26 -8.49
N ASP A 40 -30.74 -5.82 -8.59
CA ASP A 40 -31.47 -6.32 -7.42
C ASP A 40 -30.76 -7.51 -6.73
N ASP A 41 -29.88 -8.20 -7.47
CA ASP A 41 -28.98 -9.24 -7.00
C ASP A 41 -27.74 -8.69 -6.28
N GLY A 42 -27.56 -7.38 -6.21
CA GLY A 42 -26.40 -6.73 -5.58
C GLY A 42 -25.16 -6.69 -6.46
N LEU A 43 -25.24 -7.12 -7.73
CA LEU A 43 -24.12 -7.14 -8.67
C LEU A 43 -24.18 -5.97 -9.65
N TRP A 44 -23.03 -5.56 -10.16
CA TRP A 44 -22.94 -4.63 -11.29
C TRP A 44 -22.67 -5.39 -12.58
N GLN A 45 -23.47 -5.11 -13.62
CA GLN A 45 -23.39 -5.82 -14.91
C GLN A 45 -22.10 -5.53 -15.69
N ASP A 46 -21.47 -4.38 -15.44
CA ASP A 46 -20.20 -4.01 -16.06
C ASP A 46 -18.96 -4.59 -15.33
N VAL A 47 -19.17 -5.30 -14.21
CA VAL A 47 -18.10 -5.99 -13.47
C VAL A 47 -18.04 -7.47 -13.87
N ASN A 48 -16.92 -7.89 -14.47
CA ASN A 48 -16.73 -9.29 -14.83
C ASN A 48 -16.24 -10.14 -13.64
N HIS A 49 -17.18 -10.80 -12.98
CA HIS A 49 -16.91 -11.66 -11.82
C HIS A 49 -16.25 -13.01 -12.15
N THR A 50 -16.19 -13.39 -13.44
CA THR A 50 -15.53 -14.64 -13.89
C THR A 50 -14.13 -14.40 -14.45
N CYS A 51 -13.64 -13.16 -14.38
CA CYS A 51 -12.30 -12.80 -14.82
C CYS A 51 -11.22 -13.57 -14.04
N TYR A 52 -10.26 -14.15 -14.75
CA TYR A 52 -9.10 -14.87 -14.19
C TYR A 52 -7.76 -14.17 -14.49
N ASN A 53 -7.81 -12.90 -14.90
CA ASN A 53 -6.59 -12.12 -15.13
C ASN A 53 -5.78 -12.03 -13.83
N LEU A 54 -4.48 -12.34 -13.93
CA LEU A 54 -3.57 -12.42 -12.78
C LEU A 54 -3.25 -11.04 -12.19
N MET A 55 -3.25 -10.00 -13.02
CA MET A 55 -2.97 -8.62 -12.62
C MET A 55 -4.28 -7.87 -12.41
N ASP A 56 -5.04 -7.63 -13.48
CA ASP A 56 -6.24 -6.79 -13.48
C ASP A 56 -7.49 -7.62 -13.23
N TRP A 57 -7.70 -8.00 -11.96
CA TRP A 57 -8.85 -8.82 -11.59
C TRP A 57 -10.13 -8.01 -11.44
N GLN A 58 -10.90 -7.93 -12.53
CA GLN A 58 -12.14 -7.14 -12.59
C GLN A 58 -13.16 -7.50 -11.49
N ALA A 59 -13.23 -8.75 -11.00
CA ALA A 59 -14.13 -9.07 -9.89
C ALA A 59 -13.82 -8.22 -8.65
N ALA A 60 -12.55 -7.90 -8.37
CA ALA A 60 -12.17 -7.06 -7.24
C ALA A 60 -12.64 -5.60 -7.36
N ASP A 61 -13.10 -5.16 -8.53
CA ASP A 61 -13.72 -3.85 -8.71
C ASP A 61 -15.05 -3.75 -7.96
N HIS A 62 -15.77 -4.87 -7.79
CA HIS A 62 -16.98 -4.95 -6.96
C HIS A 62 -16.70 -4.45 -5.53
N LEU A 63 -15.70 -5.04 -4.88
CA LEU A 63 -15.28 -4.60 -3.54
C LEU A 63 -14.66 -3.19 -3.55
N SER A 64 -14.05 -2.76 -4.65
CA SER A 64 -13.51 -1.41 -4.77
C SER A 64 -14.62 -0.35 -4.80
N ARG A 65 -15.74 -0.64 -5.47
CA ARG A 65 -16.95 0.20 -5.46
C ARG A 65 -17.57 0.21 -4.07
N LEU A 66 -17.75 -0.96 -3.45
CA LEU A 66 -18.30 -1.04 -2.09
C LEU A 66 -17.44 -0.29 -1.07
N LEU A 67 -16.12 -0.38 -1.15
CA LEU A 67 -15.21 0.38 -0.27
C LEU A 67 -15.40 1.89 -0.43
N PHE A 68 -15.52 2.33 -1.68
CA PHE A 68 -15.75 3.73 -1.99
C PHE A 68 -17.13 4.22 -1.51
N MET A 69 -18.19 3.46 -1.77
CA MET A 69 -19.54 3.75 -1.27
C MET A 69 -19.56 3.80 0.26
N SER A 70 -18.88 2.88 0.92
CA SER A 70 -18.77 2.84 2.39
C SER A 70 -18.05 4.06 2.96
N MET A 71 -17.02 4.56 2.27
CA MET A 71 -16.36 5.81 2.62
C MET A 71 -17.31 6.99 2.49
N VAL A 72 -17.98 7.15 1.34
CA VAL A 72 -18.94 8.23 1.08
C VAL A 72 -20.09 8.21 2.09
N TRP A 73 -20.54 7.02 2.48
CA TRP A 73 -21.55 6.81 3.51
C TRP A 73 -21.09 7.26 4.91
N SER A 74 -19.79 7.19 5.20
CA SER A 74 -19.22 7.52 6.50
C SER A 74 -18.70 8.96 6.65
N ASP A 75 -18.56 9.67 5.53
CA ASP A 75 -17.98 11.02 5.48
C ASP A 75 -19.02 12.06 5.89
N ASP A 76 -18.77 12.80 6.96
CA ASP A 76 -19.70 13.79 7.54
C ASP A 76 -19.93 15.02 6.63
N THR A 77 -19.11 15.19 5.59
CA THR A 77 -19.28 16.22 4.57
C THR A 77 -20.09 15.76 3.36
N SER A 78 -20.43 14.47 3.28
CA SER A 78 -21.25 13.88 2.22
C SER A 78 -22.75 14.07 2.49
N GLU A 79 -23.51 14.39 1.45
CA GLU A 79 -24.98 14.39 1.52
C GLU A 79 -25.58 12.98 1.76
N LEU A 80 -24.79 11.92 1.50
CA LEU A 80 -25.17 10.53 1.74
C LEU A 80 -24.66 9.99 3.09
N CYS A 81 -24.13 10.87 3.96
CA CYS A 81 -23.64 10.47 5.27
C CYS A 81 -24.74 9.78 6.09
N GLY A 82 -24.50 8.54 6.49
CA GLY A 82 -25.44 7.77 7.30
C GLY A 82 -26.74 7.38 6.59
N ASP A 83 -26.82 7.52 5.26
CA ASP A 83 -28.03 7.19 4.53
C ASP A 83 -28.36 5.68 4.60
N ASN A 84 -29.59 5.38 4.99
CA ASN A 84 -30.02 3.99 5.19
C ASN A 84 -30.23 3.24 3.86
N ALA A 85 -30.54 3.94 2.76
CA ALA A 85 -30.69 3.29 1.46
C ALA A 85 -29.32 2.88 0.91
N LEU A 86 -28.32 3.75 1.02
CA LEU A 86 -26.93 3.46 0.67
C LEU A 86 -26.37 2.32 1.51
N LEU A 87 -26.60 2.31 2.83
CA LEU A 87 -26.16 1.19 3.69
C LEU A 87 -26.75 -0.15 3.22
N ARG A 88 -28.05 -0.19 2.86
CA ARG A 88 -28.69 -1.41 2.33
C ARG A 88 -28.09 -1.87 1.01
N LEU A 89 -27.69 -0.95 0.13
CA LEU A 89 -27.01 -1.29 -1.12
C LEU A 89 -25.60 -1.83 -0.87
N ILE A 90 -24.86 -1.23 0.07
CA ILE A 90 -23.53 -1.71 0.48
C ILE A 90 -23.63 -3.14 1.02
N THR A 91 -24.58 -3.40 1.94
CA THR A 91 -24.74 -4.74 2.52
C THR A 91 -25.24 -5.76 1.49
N ARG A 92 -26.14 -5.36 0.58
CA ARG A 92 -26.56 -6.23 -0.54
C ARG A 92 -25.38 -6.62 -1.43
N GLY A 93 -24.51 -5.67 -1.76
CA GLY A 93 -23.31 -5.97 -2.53
C GLY A 93 -22.33 -6.88 -1.77
N LEU A 94 -22.21 -6.74 -0.44
CA LEU A 94 -21.43 -7.66 0.38
C LEU A 94 -22.02 -9.07 0.37
N ASP A 95 -23.35 -9.20 0.50
CA ASP A 95 -24.03 -10.49 0.42
C ASP A 95 -23.77 -11.17 -0.92
N ALA A 96 -23.94 -10.44 -2.02
CA ALA A 96 -23.67 -10.93 -3.37
C ALA A 96 -22.21 -11.39 -3.53
N TRP A 97 -21.25 -10.64 -2.99
CA TRP A 97 -19.83 -11.01 -3.03
C TRP A 97 -19.55 -12.30 -2.26
N TYR A 98 -20.09 -12.40 -1.04
CA TYR A 98 -19.89 -13.57 -0.19
C TYR A 98 -20.57 -14.82 -0.75
N ASP A 99 -21.73 -14.68 -1.38
CA ASP A 99 -22.47 -15.78 -1.99
C ASP A 99 -21.78 -16.27 -3.28
N LEU A 100 -21.29 -15.34 -4.09
CA LEU A 100 -20.60 -15.66 -5.35
C LEU A 100 -19.21 -16.24 -5.13
N SER A 101 -18.50 -15.79 -4.08
CA SER A 101 -17.14 -16.19 -3.71
C SER A 101 -16.17 -16.30 -4.91
N PRO A 102 -15.93 -15.22 -5.67
CA PRO A 102 -15.08 -15.26 -6.86
C PRO A 102 -13.66 -15.73 -6.54
N GLN A 103 -13.06 -16.50 -7.47
CA GLN A 103 -11.72 -17.05 -7.33
C GLN A 103 -10.77 -16.46 -8.38
N ASN A 104 -9.50 -16.27 -8.01
CA ASN A 104 -8.45 -15.85 -8.93
C ASN A 104 -7.23 -16.78 -8.82
N PRO A 105 -6.58 -17.14 -9.94
CA PRO A 105 -5.38 -17.98 -9.92
C PRO A 105 -4.15 -17.32 -9.29
N ASN A 106 -4.13 -15.98 -9.16
CA ASN A 106 -3.07 -15.28 -8.43
C ASN A 106 -3.40 -15.27 -6.92
N TRP A 107 -2.59 -15.97 -6.14
CA TRP A 107 -2.69 -16.05 -4.68
C TRP A 107 -2.77 -14.67 -4.01
N TRP A 108 -2.11 -13.65 -4.55
CA TRP A 108 -2.10 -12.31 -3.97
C TRP A 108 -3.51 -11.74 -3.86
N TRP A 109 -4.35 -11.97 -4.87
CA TRP A 109 -5.75 -11.54 -4.82
C TRP A 109 -6.53 -12.27 -3.74
N MET A 110 -6.26 -13.57 -3.58
CA MET A 110 -7.00 -14.45 -2.67
C MET A 110 -6.53 -14.40 -1.23
N GLU A 111 -5.37 -13.81 -0.94
CA GLU A 111 -4.80 -13.75 0.41
C GLU A 111 -4.51 -12.33 0.91
N ILE A 112 -4.43 -11.34 0.00
CA ILE A 112 -4.11 -9.95 0.32
C ILE A 112 -5.14 -8.98 -0.26
N GLY A 113 -5.35 -9.02 -1.58
CA GLY A 113 -6.04 -7.96 -2.32
C GLY A 113 -7.49 -7.75 -1.87
N ILE A 114 -8.29 -8.82 -1.80
CA ILE A 114 -9.71 -8.72 -1.42
C ILE A 114 -9.89 -8.51 0.08
N GLN A 115 -8.99 -9.05 0.90
CA GLN A 115 -8.98 -8.90 2.34
C GLN A 115 -8.84 -7.44 2.74
N GLN A 116 -7.93 -6.70 2.09
CA GLN A 116 -7.76 -5.28 2.36
C GLN A 116 -9.02 -4.47 2.02
N LYS A 117 -9.70 -4.83 0.92
CA LYS A 117 -10.94 -4.16 0.53
C LYS A 117 -12.08 -4.50 1.49
N LEU A 118 -12.27 -5.78 1.82
CA LEU A 118 -13.25 -6.24 2.81
C LEU A 118 -13.04 -5.59 4.18
N ALA A 119 -11.79 -5.59 4.67
CA ALA A 119 -11.44 -4.92 5.92
C ALA A 119 -11.77 -3.43 5.86
N GLY A 120 -11.41 -2.75 4.76
CA GLY A 120 -11.71 -1.34 4.55
C GLY A 120 -13.21 -1.04 4.57
N ILE A 121 -14.03 -1.86 3.91
CA ILE A 121 -15.50 -1.72 3.91
C ILE A 121 -16.04 -1.85 5.34
N LEU A 122 -15.70 -2.95 6.00
CA LEU A 122 -16.24 -3.29 7.31
C LEU A 122 -15.80 -2.30 8.40
N LEU A 123 -14.63 -1.68 8.29
CA LEU A 123 -14.20 -0.64 9.24
C LEU A 123 -15.18 0.54 9.30
N TYR A 124 -15.81 0.89 8.17
CA TYR A 124 -16.82 1.94 8.08
C TYR A 124 -18.19 1.47 8.56
N VAL A 125 -18.68 0.35 8.03
CA VAL A 125 -20.11 0.00 8.15
C VAL A 125 -20.41 -1.02 9.25
N SER A 126 -19.43 -1.79 9.76
CA SER A 126 -19.74 -2.96 10.61
C SER A 126 -20.48 -2.64 11.91
N ARG A 127 -20.37 -1.41 12.43
CA ARG A 127 -21.10 -0.97 13.63
C ARG A 127 -22.59 -0.73 13.39
N PHE A 128 -23.02 -0.76 12.14
CA PHE A 128 -24.37 -0.46 11.68
C PHE A 128 -25.01 -1.64 10.95
N CYS A 129 -24.32 -2.78 10.89
CA CYS A 129 -24.77 -4.02 10.28
C CYS A 129 -24.83 -5.14 11.32
N ASP A 130 -25.46 -6.24 10.96
CA ASP A 130 -25.43 -7.48 11.75
C ASP A 130 -23.99 -8.03 11.88
N SER A 131 -23.67 -8.67 13.01
CA SER A 131 -22.31 -9.21 13.25
C SER A 131 -21.91 -10.27 12.23
N SER A 132 -22.88 -10.94 11.60
CA SER A 132 -22.65 -11.94 10.55
C SER A 132 -21.82 -11.41 9.37
N TYR A 133 -21.84 -10.12 9.06
CA TYR A 133 -20.99 -9.56 7.98
C TYR A 133 -19.50 -9.63 8.32
N VAL A 134 -19.14 -9.47 9.61
CA VAL A 134 -17.76 -9.65 10.07
C VAL A 134 -17.43 -11.14 10.16
N GLU A 135 -18.34 -11.95 10.70
CA GLU A 135 -18.15 -13.41 10.82
C GLU A 135 -17.89 -14.08 9.46
N ARG A 136 -18.65 -13.71 8.43
CA ARG A 136 -18.48 -14.20 7.05
C ARG A 136 -17.15 -13.78 6.41
N ALA A 137 -16.53 -12.68 6.89
CA ALA A 137 -15.24 -12.21 6.40
C ALA A 137 -14.04 -12.89 7.07
N ILE A 138 -14.22 -13.52 8.25
CA ILE A 138 -13.13 -14.14 9.02
C ILE A 138 -12.30 -15.13 8.18
N PRO A 139 -12.90 -16.06 7.39
CA PRO A 139 -12.12 -16.98 6.56
C PRO A 139 -11.18 -16.27 5.59
N ALA A 140 -11.61 -15.14 5.02
CA ALA A 140 -10.76 -14.33 4.14
C ALA A 140 -9.62 -13.69 4.94
N PHE A 141 -9.89 -13.16 6.13
CA PHE A 141 -8.88 -12.49 6.97
C PHE A 141 -7.79 -13.42 7.51
N VAL A 142 -8.02 -14.74 7.57
CA VAL A 142 -7.02 -15.71 8.03
C VAL A 142 -6.39 -16.53 6.89
N ALA A 143 -6.77 -16.28 5.63
CA ALA A 143 -6.31 -17.04 4.48
C ALA A 143 -4.77 -17.02 4.27
N HIS A 144 -4.11 -15.99 4.79
CA HIS A 144 -2.66 -15.83 4.68
C HIS A 144 -1.86 -16.57 5.77
N GLU A 145 -2.50 -17.09 6.82
CA GLU A 145 -1.79 -17.68 7.95
C GLU A 145 -1.05 -18.99 7.55
N PRO A 146 0.15 -19.27 8.12
CA PRO A 146 0.88 -18.42 9.05
C PRO A 146 1.53 -17.21 8.34
N ALA A 147 1.31 -16.00 8.85
CA ALA A 147 1.82 -14.76 8.24
C ALA A 147 3.36 -14.74 8.07
N THR A 148 4.08 -15.51 8.89
CA THR A 148 5.55 -15.61 8.90
C THR A 148 6.16 -16.27 7.67
N ARG A 149 5.35 -16.87 6.78
CA ARG A 149 5.83 -17.36 5.47
C ARG A 149 6.11 -16.23 4.47
N TYR A 150 5.63 -15.03 4.76
CA TYR A 150 5.82 -13.84 3.94
C TYR A 150 7.02 -13.01 4.41
N THR A 151 7.49 -12.14 3.51
CA THR A 151 8.63 -11.23 3.72
C THR A 151 8.34 -9.88 3.10
N GLY A 152 9.06 -8.85 3.55
CA GLY A 152 9.00 -7.50 3.01
C GLY A 152 7.56 -6.97 2.96
N GLN A 153 7.17 -6.43 1.81
CA GLN A 153 5.84 -5.82 1.68
C GLN A 153 4.70 -6.84 1.77
N ASN A 154 4.90 -8.09 1.35
CA ASN A 154 3.86 -9.11 1.50
C ASN A 154 3.54 -9.37 2.97
N LEU A 155 4.56 -9.41 3.83
CA LEU A 155 4.36 -9.55 5.28
C LEU A 155 3.62 -8.35 5.85
N VAL A 156 4.00 -7.13 5.45
CA VAL A 156 3.34 -5.91 5.96
C VAL A 156 1.87 -5.87 5.54
N TRP A 157 1.54 -6.30 4.31
CA TRP A 157 0.15 -6.38 3.87
C TRP A 157 -0.71 -7.33 4.70
N VAL A 158 -0.23 -8.56 4.94
CA VAL A 158 -0.98 -9.55 5.72
C VAL A 158 -1.07 -9.15 7.19
N ALA A 159 0.00 -8.56 7.74
CA ALA A 159 0.00 -8.02 9.09
C ALA A 159 -1.03 -6.90 9.28
N MET A 160 -1.20 -6.01 8.29
CA MET A 160 -2.22 -4.96 8.33
C MET A 160 -3.65 -5.48 8.14
N ILE A 161 -3.83 -6.63 7.47
CA ILE A 161 -5.11 -7.35 7.46
C ILE A 161 -5.41 -7.86 8.87
N ALA A 162 -4.43 -8.48 9.55
CA ALA A 162 -4.58 -8.94 10.94
C ALA A 162 -4.91 -7.77 11.90
N VAL A 163 -4.25 -6.62 11.76
CA VAL A 163 -4.58 -5.41 12.54
C VAL A 163 -6.03 -4.99 12.32
N SER A 164 -6.47 -4.92 11.07
CA SER A 164 -7.84 -4.51 10.74
C SER A 164 -8.86 -5.54 11.25
N HIS A 165 -8.57 -6.83 11.11
CA HIS A 165 -9.39 -7.91 11.66
C HIS A 165 -9.52 -7.77 13.19
N GLY A 166 -8.41 -7.61 13.92
CA GLY A 166 -8.43 -7.39 15.36
C GLY A 166 -9.21 -6.14 15.78
N VAL A 167 -9.18 -5.06 15.00
CA VAL A 167 -10.03 -3.88 15.24
C VAL A 167 -11.53 -4.19 15.00
N LEU A 168 -11.86 -5.03 14.04
CA LEU A 168 -13.23 -5.41 13.72
C LEU A 168 -13.85 -6.33 14.79
N VAL A 169 -13.07 -7.23 15.37
CA VAL A 169 -13.51 -8.16 16.43
C VAL A 169 -13.12 -7.71 17.84
N GLU A 170 -12.56 -6.51 17.97
CA GLU A 170 -12.08 -5.92 19.22
C GLU A 170 -11.03 -6.76 19.99
N ASP A 171 -10.24 -7.55 19.26
CA ASP A 171 -9.15 -8.38 19.79
C ASP A 171 -7.80 -7.62 19.80
N ARG A 172 -7.35 -7.29 21.00
CA ARG A 172 -6.09 -6.55 21.23
C ARG A 172 -4.84 -7.38 20.98
N GLU A 173 -4.88 -8.68 21.23
CA GLU A 173 -3.73 -9.55 21.00
C GLU A 173 -3.50 -9.71 19.50
N LEU A 174 -4.58 -9.82 18.72
CA LEU A 174 -4.50 -9.86 17.26
C LEU A 174 -3.96 -8.55 16.67
N ILE A 175 -4.40 -7.40 17.17
CA ILE A 175 -3.85 -6.09 16.77
C ILE A 175 -2.35 -6.02 17.11
N SER A 176 -1.99 -6.40 18.33
CA SER A 176 -0.59 -6.36 18.79
C SER A 176 0.29 -7.31 18.00
N HIS A 177 -0.23 -8.49 17.64
CA HIS A 177 0.44 -9.45 16.78
C HIS A 177 0.76 -8.85 15.40
N GLY A 178 -0.24 -8.28 14.73
CA GLY A 178 -0.05 -7.65 13.41
C GLY A 178 0.94 -6.49 13.46
N LEU A 179 0.82 -5.58 14.44
CA LEU A 179 1.76 -4.46 14.60
C LEU A 179 3.20 -4.94 14.91
N ASN A 180 3.36 -5.99 15.71
CA ASN A 180 4.66 -6.58 16.00
C ASN A 180 5.29 -7.20 14.74
N LEU A 181 4.51 -7.88 13.88
CA LEU A 181 5.03 -8.38 12.61
C LEU A 181 5.61 -7.25 11.74
N VAL A 182 4.88 -6.13 11.59
CA VAL A 182 5.37 -4.95 10.86
C VAL A 182 6.64 -4.38 11.50
N HIS A 183 6.61 -4.22 12.83
CA HIS A 183 7.74 -3.68 13.60
C HIS A 183 9.00 -4.52 13.44
N ARG A 184 8.87 -5.85 13.52
CA ARG A 184 9.96 -6.80 13.33
C ARG A 184 10.50 -6.72 11.90
N GLU A 185 9.64 -6.57 10.91
CA GLU A 185 10.04 -6.54 9.50
C GLU A 185 10.78 -5.27 9.10
N LEU A 186 10.54 -4.15 9.78
CA LEU A 186 11.36 -2.95 9.65
C LEU A 186 12.73 -3.13 10.31
N ARG A 187 13.63 -3.83 9.62
CA ARG A 187 15.02 -4.09 10.04
C ARG A 187 15.95 -4.16 8.83
N ILE A 188 17.25 -4.05 9.07
CA ILE A 188 18.26 -4.31 8.04
C ILE A 188 18.35 -5.82 7.78
N MET A 189 18.18 -6.23 6.53
CA MET A 189 18.16 -7.61 6.05
C MET A 189 19.25 -7.81 5.00
N ALA A 190 20.51 -7.68 5.42
CA ALA A 190 21.66 -7.74 4.52
C ALA A 190 21.67 -9.05 3.71
N ARG A 191 21.66 -8.92 2.38
CA ARG A 191 21.63 -10.06 1.43
C ARG A 191 20.42 -10.99 1.59
N SER A 192 19.30 -10.43 1.99
CA SER A 192 17.98 -11.05 1.97
C SER A 192 16.95 -10.06 1.43
N GLU A 193 15.72 -10.50 1.20
CA GLU A 193 14.61 -9.57 0.93
C GLU A 193 14.42 -8.59 2.09
N GLY A 194 14.03 -7.35 1.77
CA GLY A 194 13.86 -6.26 2.72
C GLY A 194 14.89 -5.14 2.57
N LEU A 195 14.99 -4.32 3.61
CA LEU A 195 15.84 -3.13 3.65
C LEU A 195 17.33 -3.51 3.79
N GLN A 196 18.17 -2.98 2.91
CA GLN A 196 19.61 -3.26 2.86
C GLN A 196 20.44 -2.23 3.64
N PRO A 197 21.70 -2.56 4.01
CA PRO A 197 22.60 -1.64 4.72
C PRO A 197 22.82 -0.29 4.02
N ASP A 198 22.78 -0.26 2.70
CA ASP A 198 22.94 0.95 1.88
C ASP A 198 21.63 1.70 1.62
N THR A 199 20.55 1.35 2.33
CA THR A 199 19.18 1.87 2.21
C THR A 199 18.46 1.55 0.90
N SER A 200 18.98 0.64 0.07
CA SER A 200 18.18 0.00 -0.99
C SER A 200 17.19 -1.02 -0.40
N PHE A 201 16.16 -1.38 -1.17
CA PHE A 201 15.17 -2.38 -0.77
C PHE A 201 15.05 -3.49 -1.81
N PHE A 202 15.03 -4.73 -1.34
CA PHE A 202 14.92 -5.93 -2.17
C PHE A 202 13.61 -6.68 -1.95
N GLN A 203 13.06 -7.25 -3.01
CA GLN A 203 11.92 -8.16 -2.97
C GLN A 203 11.97 -9.10 -4.19
N HIS A 204 11.40 -10.29 -4.08
CA HIS A 204 11.52 -11.41 -5.02
C HIS A 204 12.96 -11.93 -5.10
N GLY A 205 13.53 -12.17 -3.91
CA GLY A 205 14.95 -12.44 -3.71
C GLY A 205 15.78 -11.16 -3.71
N LEU A 206 17.01 -11.24 -4.22
CA LEU A 206 17.96 -10.12 -4.27
C LEU A 206 17.76 -9.24 -5.51
N LEU A 207 16.53 -8.82 -5.77
CA LEU A 207 16.15 -7.92 -6.86
C LEU A 207 15.93 -6.51 -6.30
N LEU A 208 16.57 -5.50 -6.90
CA LEU A 208 16.33 -4.09 -6.57
C LEU A 208 14.87 -3.72 -6.85
N TYR A 209 14.14 -3.39 -5.79
CA TYR A 209 12.69 -3.15 -5.85
C TYR A 209 12.26 -1.95 -5.01
N SER A 210 13.15 -0.97 -4.82
CA SER A 210 12.88 0.21 -3.98
C SER A 210 11.70 1.04 -4.50
N GLY A 211 11.50 1.06 -5.81
CA GLY A 211 10.46 1.80 -6.49
C GLY A 211 9.14 1.08 -6.68
N GLY A 212 8.98 -0.17 -6.23
CA GLY A 212 7.68 -0.86 -6.27
C GLY A 212 7.29 -1.37 -4.90
N TYR A 213 7.67 -2.61 -4.58
CA TYR A 213 7.47 -3.20 -3.24
C TYR A 213 8.09 -2.32 -2.13
N GLY A 214 9.26 -1.72 -2.37
CA GLY A 214 9.93 -0.84 -1.40
C GLY A 214 9.18 0.46 -1.09
N GLN A 215 8.59 1.13 -2.09
CA GLN A 215 7.79 2.34 -1.81
C GLN A 215 6.45 1.99 -1.15
N SER A 216 5.87 0.83 -1.49
CA SER A 216 4.69 0.30 -0.81
C SER A 216 5.00 -0.01 0.67
N PHE A 217 6.18 -0.58 0.93
CA PHE A 217 6.71 -0.82 2.27
C PHE A 217 6.91 0.47 3.03
N ALA A 218 7.56 1.48 2.43
CA ALA A 218 7.73 2.78 3.05
C ALA A 218 6.38 3.39 3.48
N SER A 219 5.39 3.36 2.59
CA SER A 219 4.06 3.91 2.86
C SER A 219 3.34 3.17 3.98
N LEU A 220 3.25 1.84 3.90
CA LEU A 220 2.40 1.07 4.80
C LEU A 220 3.03 0.91 6.19
N VAL A 221 4.35 0.85 6.27
CA VAL A 221 5.05 0.85 7.57
C VAL A 221 4.92 2.21 8.25
N ALA A 222 5.04 3.33 7.52
CA ALA A 222 4.80 4.66 8.08
C ALA A 222 3.37 4.80 8.65
N GLN A 223 2.38 4.26 7.93
CA GLN A 223 1.00 4.19 8.37
C GLN A 223 0.85 3.33 9.64
N ALA A 224 1.48 2.15 9.69
CA ALA A 224 1.45 1.25 10.84
C ALA A 224 2.04 1.91 12.11
N LEU A 225 3.17 2.60 11.98
CA LEU A 225 3.77 3.36 13.09
C LEU A 225 2.83 4.50 13.55
N TRP A 226 2.21 5.20 12.59
CA TRP A 226 1.30 6.30 12.90
C TRP A 226 0.01 5.84 13.58
N ILE A 227 -0.58 4.71 13.16
CA ILE A 227 -1.78 4.18 13.83
C ILE A 227 -1.50 3.78 15.28
N ALA A 228 -0.31 3.25 15.57
CA ALA A 228 0.10 2.83 16.90
C ALA A 228 0.52 3.99 17.82
N SER A 229 1.09 5.06 17.25
CA SER A 229 1.64 6.19 18.02
C SER A 229 0.63 6.87 18.94
N GLY A 230 1.02 7.05 20.21
CA GLY A 230 0.20 7.65 21.27
C GLY A 230 -0.88 6.71 21.82
N THR A 231 -0.78 5.41 21.56
CA THR A 231 -1.74 4.39 22.02
C THR A 231 -1.04 3.29 22.81
N GLY A 232 -1.79 2.44 23.51
CA GLY A 232 -1.23 1.26 24.17
C GLY A 232 -0.68 0.18 23.23
N PHE A 233 -0.67 0.40 21.91
CA PHE A 233 -0.07 -0.48 20.91
C PHE A 233 1.29 0.03 20.39
N GLU A 234 1.72 1.21 20.83
CA GLU A 234 3.04 1.75 20.51
C GLU A 234 4.17 0.84 21.02
N GLN A 235 5.16 0.58 20.16
CA GLN A 235 6.28 -0.30 20.48
C GLN A 235 7.38 0.47 21.24
N PRO A 236 8.09 -0.16 22.18
CA PRO A 236 9.09 0.54 23.00
C PRO A 236 10.24 1.20 22.22
N ASP A 237 10.71 0.57 21.14
CA ASP A 237 11.80 1.04 20.24
C ASP A 237 11.26 1.72 18.96
N GLN A 238 10.06 2.32 19.04
CA GLN A 238 9.42 2.96 17.90
C GLN A 238 10.25 4.15 17.36
N VAL A 239 11.00 4.86 18.21
CA VAL A 239 11.85 5.98 17.78
C VAL A 239 12.96 5.50 16.84
N GLU A 240 13.61 4.40 17.16
CA GLU A 240 14.67 3.78 16.34
C GLU A 240 14.11 3.31 14.99
N LYS A 241 12.87 2.77 14.99
CA LYS A 241 12.17 2.40 13.75
C LYS A 241 11.84 3.61 12.89
N ILE A 242 11.37 4.70 13.49
CA ILE A 242 11.10 5.95 12.78
C ILE A 242 12.40 6.50 12.17
N GLU A 243 13.52 6.45 12.89
CA GLU A 243 14.83 6.86 12.37
C GLU A 243 15.28 5.97 11.19
N LEU A 244 15.13 4.64 11.32
CA LEU A 244 15.44 3.69 10.25
C LEU A 244 14.59 3.92 8.99
N LEU A 245 13.28 4.10 9.17
CA LEU A 245 12.36 4.37 8.07
C LEU A 245 12.62 5.74 7.43
N SER A 246 12.96 6.75 8.22
CA SER A 246 13.36 8.07 7.72
C SER A 246 14.60 7.98 6.83
N ARG A 247 15.61 7.18 7.24
CA ARG A 247 16.80 6.92 6.41
C ARG A 247 16.45 6.19 5.13
N PHE A 248 15.60 5.16 5.20
CA PHE A 248 15.15 4.45 4.00
C PHE A 248 14.47 5.40 3.00
N ILE A 249 13.57 6.26 3.46
CA ILE A 249 12.84 7.22 2.61
C ILE A 249 13.78 8.32 2.07
N LEU A 250 14.47 9.03 2.95
CA LEU A 250 15.19 10.28 2.62
C LEU A 250 16.60 10.06 2.08
N ASP A 251 17.28 9.02 2.56
CA ASP A 251 18.64 8.71 2.15
C ASP A 251 18.66 7.56 1.13
N GLY A 252 17.64 6.71 1.11
CA GLY A 252 17.49 5.63 0.13
C GLY A 252 16.63 6.07 -1.06
N SER A 253 15.34 5.74 -0.99
CA SER A 253 14.38 5.85 -2.10
C SER A 253 14.31 7.24 -2.74
N ARG A 254 14.45 8.33 -1.99
CA ARG A 254 14.49 9.71 -2.54
C ARG A 254 15.62 9.91 -3.56
N TRP A 255 16.73 9.18 -3.46
CA TRP A 255 17.83 9.27 -4.43
C TRP A 255 17.54 8.55 -5.75
N MET A 256 16.50 7.72 -5.78
CA MET A 256 16.06 6.95 -6.94
C MET A 256 14.85 7.59 -7.65
N ILE A 257 14.48 8.84 -7.31
CA ILE A 257 13.37 9.55 -7.96
C ILE A 257 13.84 10.85 -8.60
N ARG A 258 13.16 11.27 -9.67
CA ARG A 258 13.22 12.63 -10.24
C ARG A 258 11.81 13.13 -10.46
N GLY A 259 11.44 14.24 -9.80
CA GLY A 259 10.05 14.67 -9.75
C GLY A 259 9.19 13.54 -9.16
N SER A 260 8.10 13.18 -9.85
CA SER A 260 7.24 12.05 -9.45
C SER A 260 7.64 10.71 -10.06
N THR A 261 8.69 10.67 -10.89
CA THR A 261 9.13 9.46 -11.57
C THR A 261 10.13 8.71 -10.70
N PHE A 262 9.81 7.45 -10.41
CA PHE A 262 10.77 6.53 -9.81
C PHE A 262 11.65 5.95 -10.92
N ASP A 263 12.93 5.73 -10.62
CA ASP A 263 13.86 5.15 -11.58
C ASP A 263 13.36 3.81 -12.11
N TYR A 264 13.28 3.69 -13.43
CA TYR A 264 12.71 2.54 -14.11
C TYR A 264 13.46 1.22 -13.80
N SER A 265 14.74 1.28 -13.46
CA SER A 265 15.50 0.08 -13.09
C SER A 265 15.25 -0.39 -11.65
N ALA A 266 14.56 0.41 -10.83
CA ALA A 266 14.32 0.16 -9.42
C ALA A 266 12.86 -0.25 -9.08
N VAL A 267 11.97 -0.33 -10.08
CA VAL A 267 10.53 -0.62 -9.90
C VAL A 267 10.15 -2.07 -10.24
N GLY A 268 11.13 -2.92 -10.59
CA GLY A 268 10.88 -4.30 -10.99
C GLY A 268 9.91 -4.41 -12.18
N ARG A 269 8.99 -5.38 -12.13
CA ARG A 269 7.99 -5.56 -13.21
C ARG A 269 6.96 -4.43 -13.30
N GLU A 270 6.85 -3.60 -12.28
CA GLU A 270 5.86 -2.51 -12.22
C GLU A 270 6.12 -1.41 -13.25
N ILE A 271 7.28 -1.41 -13.91
CA ILE A 271 7.56 -0.57 -15.09
C ILE A 271 6.50 -0.75 -16.20
N SER A 272 5.88 -1.93 -16.28
CA SER A 272 4.85 -2.22 -17.28
C SER A 272 3.46 -1.69 -16.91
N ARG A 273 3.30 -1.08 -15.73
CA ARG A 273 2.02 -0.51 -15.27
C ARG A 273 1.90 0.93 -15.71
N ALA A 274 0.79 1.24 -16.40
CA ALA A 274 0.48 2.61 -16.79
C ALA A 274 0.37 3.52 -15.55
N GLY A 275 0.97 4.70 -15.61
CA GLY A 275 0.89 5.69 -14.53
C GLY A 275 1.71 5.37 -13.27
N HIS A 276 2.61 4.40 -13.31
CA HIS A 276 3.52 4.13 -12.19
C HIS A 276 4.32 5.39 -11.81
N SER A 277 4.37 5.71 -10.52
CA SER A 277 5.03 6.91 -9.97
C SER A 277 5.55 6.67 -8.55
N ALA A 278 6.23 7.67 -7.98
CA ALA A 278 6.72 7.68 -6.60
C ALA A 278 5.65 8.06 -5.55
N VAL A 279 4.36 8.01 -5.89
CA VAL A 279 3.28 8.48 -5.03
C VAL A 279 3.26 7.82 -3.65
N ASN A 280 3.55 6.52 -3.55
CA ASN A 280 3.57 5.82 -2.27
C ASN A 280 4.75 6.27 -1.41
N LEU A 281 5.88 6.64 -2.00
CA LEU A 281 7.00 7.21 -1.26
C LEU A 281 6.61 8.56 -0.64
N PHE A 282 5.93 9.43 -1.38
CA PHE A 282 5.44 10.72 -0.86
C PHE A 282 4.40 10.53 0.25
N HIS A 283 3.50 9.57 0.09
CA HIS A 283 2.55 9.19 1.13
C HIS A 283 3.27 8.67 2.39
N GLY A 284 4.27 7.81 2.24
CA GLY A 284 5.09 7.34 3.36
C GLY A 284 5.77 8.48 4.10
N ALA A 285 6.35 9.44 3.38
CA ALA A 285 6.95 10.63 3.96
C ALA A 285 5.91 11.48 4.73
N ALA A 286 4.72 11.69 4.14
CA ALA A 286 3.63 12.44 4.76
C ALA A 286 3.14 11.79 6.07
N TYR A 287 2.92 10.47 6.06
CA TYR A 287 2.47 9.75 7.27
C TYR A 287 3.54 9.71 8.35
N LEU A 288 4.81 9.49 7.99
CA LEU A 288 5.90 9.50 8.97
C LEU A 288 6.07 10.88 9.62
N ALA A 289 5.85 11.96 8.86
CA ALA A 289 5.86 13.33 9.36
C ALA A 289 4.69 13.69 10.30
N LYS A 290 3.64 12.85 10.39
CA LYS A 290 2.58 12.99 11.41
C LYS A 290 3.05 12.56 12.80
N ILE A 291 4.15 11.82 12.89
CA ILE A 291 4.77 11.38 14.15
C ILE A 291 5.93 12.32 14.46
N ASP A 292 6.16 12.62 15.75
CA ASP A 292 7.31 13.41 16.15
C ASP A 292 8.62 12.71 15.75
N ASN A 293 9.47 13.41 15.00
CA ASN A 293 10.74 12.87 14.52
C ASN A 293 11.71 13.97 14.12
N LYS A 294 13.01 13.70 14.28
CA LYS A 294 14.10 14.67 14.05
C LYS A 294 14.21 15.17 12.61
N ARG A 295 13.70 14.41 11.62
CA ARG A 295 13.80 14.71 10.18
C ARG A 295 12.47 15.15 9.58
N ARG A 296 11.52 15.58 10.42
CA ARG A 296 10.15 15.92 10.02
C ARG A 296 10.10 16.97 8.91
N ALA A 297 10.98 17.97 8.95
CA ALA A 297 11.04 19.01 7.93
C ALA A 297 11.40 18.44 6.54
N GLU A 298 12.41 17.56 6.45
CA GLU A 298 12.80 16.91 5.19
C GLU A 298 11.71 15.98 4.66
N LEU A 299 11.00 15.27 5.55
CA LEU A 299 9.87 14.41 5.18
C LEU A 299 8.71 15.21 4.60
N LEU A 300 8.38 16.36 5.20
CA LEU A 300 7.34 17.27 4.68
C LEU A 300 7.74 17.86 3.33
N GLU A 301 9.00 18.27 3.18
CA GLU A 301 9.51 18.76 1.89
C GLU A 301 9.38 17.69 0.79
N LEU A 302 9.76 16.44 1.10
CA LEU A 302 9.60 15.33 0.15
C LEU A 302 8.12 15.07 -0.16
N ALA A 303 7.25 15.08 0.84
CA ALA A 303 5.82 14.86 0.66
C ALA A 303 5.15 15.92 -0.24
N ASP A 304 5.59 17.17 -0.17
CA ASP A 304 5.09 18.27 -1.00
C ASP A 304 5.85 18.46 -2.33
N SER A 305 6.88 17.65 -2.59
CA SER A 305 7.68 17.73 -3.83
C SER A 305 6.86 17.61 -5.14
N PRO A 306 5.76 16.83 -5.23
CA PRO A 306 4.94 16.80 -6.46
C PRO A 306 4.26 18.14 -6.78
N LYS A 307 3.94 18.92 -5.74
CA LYS A 307 3.27 20.23 -5.89
C LYS A 307 4.29 21.33 -6.18
N THR A 308 5.42 21.29 -5.48
CA THR A 308 6.46 22.33 -5.54
C THR A 308 7.42 22.14 -6.69
N LYS A 309 7.48 20.92 -7.27
CA LYS A 309 8.52 20.48 -8.21
C LYS A 309 9.95 20.68 -7.66
N SER A 310 10.09 20.73 -6.33
CA SER A 310 11.38 20.89 -5.66
C SER A 310 12.15 19.56 -5.68
N MET A 311 13.41 19.60 -6.13
CA MET A 311 14.35 18.48 -6.08
C MET A 311 15.72 18.97 -5.61
N PRO A 312 15.96 19.11 -4.29
CA PRO A 312 17.18 19.73 -3.76
C PRO A 312 18.41 18.81 -3.83
N LEU A 313 18.25 17.54 -4.22
CA LEU A 313 19.35 16.59 -4.25
C LEU A 313 20.45 17.04 -5.22
N LYS A 314 21.68 17.06 -4.70
CA LYS A 314 22.89 17.31 -5.47
C LYS A 314 23.97 16.36 -4.99
N GLY A 315 24.53 15.58 -5.90
CA GLY A 315 25.64 14.70 -5.56
C GLY A 315 25.65 13.40 -6.34
N ASN A 316 26.41 12.45 -5.82
CA ASN A 316 26.51 11.08 -6.31
C ASN A 316 26.18 10.15 -5.14
N ARG A 317 25.48 9.05 -5.41
CA ARG A 317 25.25 7.99 -4.43
C ARG A 317 25.38 6.63 -5.09
N MET A 318 26.22 5.78 -4.49
CA MET A 318 26.37 4.37 -4.84
C MET A 318 25.60 3.52 -3.83
N PHE A 319 24.71 2.67 -4.34
CA PHE A 319 24.04 1.62 -3.60
C PHE A 319 24.77 0.31 -3.87
N TRP A 320 25.80 0.04 -3.07
CA TRP A 320 26.73 -1.09 -3.26
C TRP A 320 26.09 -2.46 -3.03
N CYS A 321 24.98 -2.53 -2.28
CA CYS A 321 24.19 -3.74 -2.18
C CYS A 321 23.46 -4.02 -3.49
N ALA A 322 23.01 -2.98 -4.21
CA ALA A 322 22.12 -3.08 -5.36
C ALA A 322 22.78 -2.92 -6.75
N ASP A 323 24.10 -2.74 -6.81
CA ASP A 323 24.83 -2.46 -8.06
C ASP A 323 24.21 -1.30 -8.86
N TYR A 324 23.77 -0.28 -8.13
CA TYR A 324 23.04 0.86 -8.65
C TYR A 324 23.71 2.15 -8.20
N MET A 325 23.90 3.09 -9.13
CA MET A 325 24.43 4.41 -8.84
C MET A 325 23.52 5.50 -9.41
N THR A 326 23.43 6.61 -8.70
CA THR A 326 22.64 7.78 -9.10
C THR A 326 23.43 9.06 -8.90
N HIS A 327 23.25 9.98 -9.84
CA HIS A 327 23.87 11.29 -9.89
C HIS A 327 22.79 12.36 -10.06
N HIS A 328 22.77 13.35 -9.17
CA HIS A 328 21.79 14.44 -9.21
C HIS A 328 22.45 15.80 -9.40
N ARG A 329 21.88 16.60 -10.30
CA ARG A 329 22.16 18.03 -10.53
C ARG A 329 20.85 18.80 -10.68
N ALA A 330 20.94 20.13 -10.67
CA ALA A 330 19.77 21.00 -10.74
C ALA A 330 18.87 20.68 -11.95
N GLY A 331 19.45 20.48 -13.14
CA GLY A 331 18.69 20.24 -14.37
C GLY A 331 18.46 18.78 -14.73
N TYR A 332 19.13 17.82 -14.09
CA TYR A 332 19.03 16.42 -14.48
C TYR A 332 19.43 15.45 -13.37
N SER A 333 19.00 14.20 -13.51
CA SER A 333 19.61 13.05 -12.83
C SER A 333 19.98 11.96 -13.82
N ILE A 334 21.08 11.26 -13.55
CA ILE A 334 21.53 10.09 -14.31
C ILE A 334 21.64 8.92 -13.35
N THR A 335 21.13 7.78 -13.75
CA THR A 335 21.23 6.54 -12.99
C THR A 335 21.85 5.46 -13.86
N VAL A 336 22.55 4.53 -13.24
CA VAL A 336 23.02 3.31 -13.91
C VAL A 336 22.82 2.13 -12.98
N ARG A 337 22.32 1.03 -13.55
CA ARG A 337 22.21 -0.26 -12.87
C ARG A 337 23.02 -1.28 -13.65
N VAL A 338 23.95 -1.96 -12.99
CA VAL A 338 24.85 -2.93 -13.62
C VAL A 338 24.58 -4.34 -13.10
N PRO A 339 24.84 -5.39 -13.89
CA PRO A 339 24.54 -6.75 -13.48
C PRO A 339 25.70 -7.28 -12.63
N SER A 340 25.39 -8.21 -11.72
CA SER A 340 26.42 -8.96 -11.00
C SER A 340 25.95 -10.34 -10.60
N THR A 341 26.87 -11.19 -10.13
CA THR A 341 26.55 -12.52 -9.60
C THR A 341 25.85 -12.47 -8.23
N ARG A 342 25.64 -11.28 -7.65
CA ARG A 342 25.02 -11.11 -6.33
C ARG A 342 23.53 -10.87 -6.40
N LEU A 343 23.02 -10.45 -7.56
CA LEU A 343 21.67 -9.89 -7.68
C LEU A 343 20.86 -10.62 -8.74
N ILE A 344 19.55 -10.53 -8.55
CA ILE A 344 18.56 -10.85 -9.57
C ILE A 344 18.36 -9.56 -10.40
N ASN A 345 18.56 -9.68 -11.71
CA ASN A 345 18.52 -8.53 -12.60
C ASN A 345 17.10 -8.04 -12.87
N VAL A 346 16.18 -8.98 -13.11
CA VAL A 346 14.80 -8.70 -13.51
C VAL A 346 13.86 -9.64 -12.79
N ASP A 347 12.62 -9.18 -12.61
CA ASP A 347 11.57 -9.99 -12.01
C ASP A 347 11.22 -11.17 -12.92
N PHE A 348 10.75 -12.27 -12.33
CA PHE A 348 10.41 -13.47 -13.09
C PHE A 348 9.02 -13.31 -13.74
N ALA A 349 8.86 -13.82 -14.96
CA ALA A 349 7.61 -13.75 -15.71
C ALA A 349 6.41 -14.44 -15.01
N CYS A 350 6.66 -15.29 -14.00
CA CYS A 350 5.61 -15.94 -13.20
C CYS A 350 4.86 -15.00 -12.25
N CYS A 351 5.37 -13.78 -12.01
CA CYS A 351 4.80 -12.82 -11.06
C CYS A 351 3.64 -12.00 -11.67
N GLY A 352 2.54 -12.67 -12.04
CA GLY A 352 1.34 -12.02 -12.59
C GLY A 352 1.38 -11.76 -14.10
N GLY A 353 2.43 -12.23 -14.79
CA GLY A 353 2.55 -12.10 -16.25
C GLY A 353 2.99 -10.71 -16.74
N GLU A 354 3.45 -9.84 -15.84
CA GLU A 354 3.95 -8.49 -16.10
C GLU A 354 5.45 -8.47 -16.46
N GLY A 355 5.96 -7.34 -16.96
CA GLY A 355 7.41 -7.15 -17.17
C GLY A 355 8.06 -8.06 -18.23
N ARG A 356 7.28 -8.61 -19.17
CA ARG A 356 7.74 -9.67 -20.11
C ARG A 356 8.94 -9.32 -20.99
N VAL A 357 9.24 -8.03 -21.18
CA VAL A 357 10.32 -7.55 -22.06
C VAL A 357 11.35 -6.70 -21.32
N CYS A 358 11.39 -6.76 -19.99
CA CYS A 358 12.26 -5.90 -19.18
C CYS A 358 13.68 -6.44 -18.98
N HIS A 359 14.10 -7.46 -19.75
CA HIS A 359 15.29 -8.29 -19.52
C HIS A 359 16.60 -7.51 -19.35
N HIS A 360 16.76 -6.38 -20.04
CA HIS A 360 18.03 -5.64 -20.11
C HIS A 360 18.12 -4.47 -19.12
N MET A 361 17.14 -4.27 -18.23
CA MET A 361 17.09 -3.11 -17.32
C MET A 361 18.25 -3.03 -16.32
N ALA A 362 18.95 -4.14 -16.07
CA ALA A 362 20.10 -4.18 -15.19
C ALA A 362 21.43 -4.40 -15.93
N GLU A 363 21.45 -4.37 -17.27
CA GLU A 363 22.66 -4.66 -18.08
C GLU A 363 23.47 -3.39 -18.40
N GLY A 364 23.68 -2.53 -17.41
CA GLY A 364 24.31 -1.22 -17.62
C GLY A 364 23.37 -0.18 -18.23
N ALA A 365 22.06 -0.39 -18.11
CA ALA A 365 21.05 0.56 -18.56
C ALA A 365 21.27 1.90 -17.84
N THR A 366 21.38 2.96 -18.65
CA THR A 366 21.56 4.33 -18.17
C THR A 366 20.29 5.11 -18.43
N PHE A 367 19.68 5.63 -17.36
CA PHE A 367 18.49 6.46 -17.47
C PHE A 367 18.85 7.91 -17.17
N ILE A 368 18.32 8.82 -17.99
CA ILE A 368 18.55 10.26 -17.88
C ILE A 368 17.19 10.93 -17.71
N TYR A 369 17.02 11.64 -16.60
CA TYR A 369 15.76 12.31 -16.26
C TYR A 369 16.01 13.81 -16.13
N CYS A 370 15.18 14.64 -16.76
CA CYS A 370 15.22 16.10 -16.63
C CYS A 370 14.07 16.58 -15.74
N ASP A 371 12.84 16.42 -16.21
CA ASP A 371 11.61 16.92 -15.58
C ASP A 371 10.79 15.83 -14.87
N GLY A 372 11.31 14.60 -14.85
CA GLY A 372 10.59 13.39 -14.44
C GLY A 372 10.34 12.48 -15.61
#